data_AF-A0A8J6GQC5-F1
#
_entry.id   AF-A0A8J6GQC5-F1
#
_cell.length_a   1.000
_cell.length_b   1.000
_cell.length_c   1.000
_cell.angle_alpha   90.00
_cell.angle_beta   90.00
_cell.angle_gamma   90.00
#
_symmetry.space_group_name_H-M   'P 1'
#
loop_
_entity.id
_entity.type
_entity.pdbx_description
1 polymer ?
#
loop_
_entity_poly.entity_id
_entity_poly.type
_entity_poly.pdbx_seq_one_letter_code
_entity_poly.pdbx_strand_id
1 'polypeptide(L)'
;MLHGTIILAFKFRHGVIVAADSRATAGAYIASQAVKKVIEINPYRLDTMASKLLANMVYQYKSMMLSMGTTICGWDKRSPSLYYVDSEGTRISGNAFSVGSGSINAYGVMDRGYS
;
A
#
# COMPACT_ATOMS: atom_id res chain seq x y z
N MET A 1 17.03 -6.54 -14.35
CA MET A 1 16.20 -6.34 -13.14
C MET A 1 15.56 -4.96 -13.21
N LEU A 2 14.31 -4.84 -13.62
CA LEU A 2 13.57 -3.57 -13.60
C LEU A 2 12.31 -3.78 -12.76
N HIS A 3 12.50 -3.78 -11.44
CA HIS A 3 11.40 -3.76 -10.48
C HIS A 3 10.83 -2.33 -10.48
N GLY A 4 9.69 -2.16 -11.14
CA GLY A 4 9.14 -0.84 -11.48
C GLY A 4 8.14 -0.25 -10.48
N THR A 5 7.77 -0.95 -9.41
CA THR A 5 6.80 -0.42 -8.44
C THR A 5 7.28 -0.61 -7.01
N ILE A 6 7.30 0.49 -6.26
CA ILE A 6 7.60 0.56 -4.84
C ILE A 6 6.60 1.54 -4.22
N ILE A 7 5.79 1.02 -3.32
CA ILE A 7 4.94 1.81 -2.42
C ILE A 7 5.39 1.46 -1.01
N LEU A 8 5.62 2.45 -0.17
CA LEU A 8 5.94 2.28 1.23
C LEU A 8 5.06 3.18 2.08
N ALA A 9 4.65 2.67 3.22
CA ALA A 9 3.91 3.45 4.19
C ALA A 9 4.30 3.04 5.59
N PHE A 10 4.45 4.02 6.47
CA PHE A 10 4.75 3.76 7.88
C PHE A 10 4.06 4.77 8.79
N LYS A 11 3.63 4.27 9.94
CA LYS A 11 3.03 5.03 11.03
C LYS A 11 4.14 5.62 11.89
N PHE A 12 3.99 6.84 12.35
CA PHE A 12 4.90 7.49 13.31
C PHE A 12 4.08 8.31 14.30
N ARG A 13 4.74 8.93 15.30
CA ARG A 13 4.05 9.65 16.40
C ARG A 13 3.07 10.72 15.91
N HIS A 14 3.37 11.38 14.78
CA HIS A 14 2.53 12.46 14.25
C HIS A 14 1.70 12.06 13.04
N GLY A 15 1.56 10.76 12.73
CA GLY A 15 0.67 10.30 11.67
C GLY A 15 1.17 9.12 10.86
N VAL A 16 0.91 9.17 9.57
CA VAL A 16 1.35 8.16 8.60
C VAL A 16 2.02 8.87 7.43
N ILE A 17 3.15 8.36 6.98
CA ILE A 17 3.80 8.77 5.73
C ILE A 17 3.55 7.70 4.69
N VAL A 18 3.26 8.13 3.46
CA VAL A 18 3.12 7.27 2.29
C VAL A 18 4.04 7.82 1.21
N ALA A 19 4.87 6.97 0.64
CA ALA A 19 5.68 7.30 -0.53
C ALA A 19 5.49 6.23 -1.60
N ALA A 20 5.44 6.67 -2.85
CA ALA A 20 5.32 5.79 -3.99
C ALA A 20 6.20 6.30 -5.13
N ASP A 21 6.77 5.37 -5.88
CA ASP A 21 7.37 5.69 -7.16
C ASP A 21 6.28 5.95 -8.23
N SER A 22 6.66 6.56 -9.36
CA SER A 22 5.73 6.95 -10.42
C SER A 22 5.90 6.17 -11.73
N ARG A 23 6.82 5.21 -11.80
CA ARG A 23 7.11 4.48 -13.03
C ARG A 23 6.10 3.36 -13.26
N ALA A 24 5.58 3.22 -14.48
CA ALA A 24 4.80 2.07 -14.90
C ALA A 24 5.44 1.41 -16.12
N THR A 25 5.47 0.08 -16.12
CA THR A 25 6.13 -0.72 -17.16
C THR A 25 5.16 -1.74 -17.75
N ALA A 26 5.22 -1.95 -19.06
CA ALA A 26 4.54 -3.04 -19.77
C ALA A 26 5.61 -4.01 -20.28
N GLY A 27 5.92 -5.04 -19.48
CA GLY A 27 7.12 -5.87 -19.71
C GLY A 27 8.40 -5.06 -19.56
N ALA A 28 9.31 -5.15 -20.53
CA ALA A 28 10.56 -4.37 -20.53
C ALA A 28 10.38 -2.89 -20.91
N TYR A 29 9.21 -2.51 -21.44
CA TYR A 29 8.94 -1.15 -21.91
C TYR A 29 8.43 -0.27 -20.76
N ILE A 30 8.99 0.95 -20.63
CA ILE A 30 8.47 1.95 -19.69
C ILE A 30 7.28 2.65 -20.35
N ALA A 31 6.07 2.31 -19.90
CA ALA A 31 4.83 2.87 -20.44
C ALA A 31 4.62 4.31 -19.96
N SER A 32 4.99 4.63 -18.72
CA SER A 32 4.90 5.98 -18.18
C SER A 32 5.87 6.18 -17.02
N GLN A 33 6.30 7.43 -16.82
CA GLN A 33 7.13 7.83 -15.67
C GLN A 33 6.37 8.68 -14.65
N ALA A 34 5.10 8.99 -14.89
CA ALA A 34 4.31 9.95 -14.11
C ALA A 34 2.95 9.36 -13.68
N VAL A 35 2.92 8.10 -13.25
CA VAL A 35 1.72 7.45 -12.74
C VAL A 35 1.51 7.80 -11.28
N LYS A 36 0.32 8.32 -10.94
CA LYS A 36 -0.10 8.53 -9.56
C LYS A 36 -0.54 7.20 -8.95
N LYS A 37 0.33 6.59 -8.14
CA LYS A 37 0.04 5.31 -7.44
C LYS A 37 -0.60 5.49 -6.06
N VAL A 38 -0.60 6.72 -5.53
CA VAL A 38 -1.32 7.06 -4.29
C VAL A 38 -2.68 7.64 -4.65
N ILE A 39 -3.73 6.93 -4.25
CA ILE A 39 -5.12 7.32 -4.53
C ILE A 39 -5.70 7.96 -3.28
N GLU A 40 -6.21 9.17 -3.42
CA GLU A 40 -6.94 9.85 -2.35
C GLU A 40 -8.40 9.40 -2.39
N ILE A 41 -8.81 8.60 -1.40
CA ILE A 41 -10.17 8.06 -1.33
C ILE A 41 -11.15 9.13 -0.83
N ASN A 42 -10.78 9.82 0.26
CA ASN A 42 -11.60 10.82 0.90
C ASN A 42 -10.73 11.68 1.83
N PRO A 43 -10.97 12.99 1.97
CA PRO A 43 -10.41 13.77 3.07
C PRO A 43 -10.75 13.22 4.47
N TYR A 44 -11.84 12.44 4.62
CA TYR A 44 -12.33 11.93 5.91
C TYR A 44 -12.04 10.43 6.17
N ARG A 45 -10.81 10.11 6.60
CA ARG A 45 -10.41 9.52 7.91
C ARG A 45 -11.13 8.27 8.54
N LEU A 46 -11.60 7.28 7.78
CA LEU A 46 -12.08 6.00 8.35
C LEU A 46 -11.48 4.74 7.68
N ASP A 47 -10.21 4.52 7.91
CA ASP A 47 -9.38 3.48 7.29
C ASP A 47 -9.65 2.07 7.78
N THR A 48 -10.07 1.95 9.04
CA THR A 48 -10.36 0.66 9.66
C THR A 48 -11.53 -0.04 8.96
N MET A 49 -12.60 0.71 8.69
CA MET A 49 -13.78 0.18 7.99
C MET A 49 -13.53 0.05 6.49
N ALA A 50 -12.88 1.03 5.87
CA ALA A 50 -12.55 1.00 4.45
C ALA A 50 -11.68 -0.23 4.10
N SER A 51 -10.67 -0.53 4.92
CA SER A 51 -9.82 -1.71 4.71
C SER A 51 -10.57 -3.03 4.84
N LYS A 52 -11.55 -3.12 5.75
CA LYS A 52 -12.35 -4.34 5.88
C LYS A 52 -13.33 -4.50 4.72
N LEU A 53 -13.94 -3.41 4.26
CA LEU A 53 -14.82 -3.42 3.10
C LEU A 53 -14.06 -3.87 1.84
N LEU A 54 -12.88 -3.29 1.60
CA LEU A 54 -12.05 -3.65 0.45
C LEU A 54 -11.60 -5.12 0.51
N ALA A 55 -11.18 -5.61 1.68
CA ALA A 55 -10.83 -7.01 1.86
C ALA A 55 -12.01 -7.95 1.54
N ASN A 56 -13.22 -7.61 1.99
CA ASN A 56 -14.42 -8.39 1.70
C ASN A 56 -14.78 -8.38 0.22
N MET A 57 -14.68 -7.23 -0.46
CA MET A 57 -14.91 -7.13 -1.90
C MET A 57 -13.94 -8.02 -2.66
N VAL A 58 -12.64 -7.92 -2.36
CA VAL A 58 -11.60 -8.69 -3.03
C VAL A 58 -11.75 -10.18 -2.77
N TYR A 59 -12.17 -10.56 -1.56
CA TYR A 59 -12.45 -11.95 -1.22
C TYR A 59 -13.53 -12.58 -2.10
N GLN A 60 -14.53 -11.83 -2.57
CA GLN A 60 -15.53 -12.33 -3.53
C GLN A 60 -14.94 -12.70 -4.88
N TYR A 61 -13.83 -12.08 -5.25
CA TYR A 61 -13.09 -12.34 -6.50
C TYR A 61 -11.86 -13.23 -6.28
N LYS A 62 -11.78 -13.90 -5.13
CA LYS A 62 -10.71 -14.87 -4.85
C LYS A 62 -10.71 -15.95 -5.93
N SER A 63 -9.52 -16.33 -6.40
CA SER A 63 -9.30 -17.29 -7.49
C SER A 63 -9.66 -16.79 -8.91
N MET A 64 -10.04 -15.51 -9.09
CA MET A 64 -10.26 -14.91 -10.42
C MET A 64 -9.01 -14.22 -10.99
N MET A 65 -7.82 -14.60 -10.51
CA MET A 65 -6.52 -14.04 -10.93
C MET A 65 -6.41 -12.51 -10.78
N LEU A 66 -7.02 -11.93 -9.75
CA LEU A 66 -6.72 -10.56 -9.37
C LEU A 66 -5.29 -10.44 -8.84
N SER A 67 -4.56 -9.42 -9.27
CA SER A 67 -3.26 -9.05 -8.70
C SER A 67 -3.40 -7.70 -8.03
N MET A 68 -3.47 -7.71 -6.71
CA MET A 68 -3.61 -6.50 -5.92
C MET A 68 -2.83 -6.64 -4.62
N GLY A 69 -2.01 -5.65 -4.32
CA GLY A 69 -1.43 -5.45 -3.00
C GLY A 69 -1.54 -3.96 -2.71
N THR A 70 -2.44 -3.58 -1.81
CA THR A 70 -2.70 -2.18 -1.49
C THR A 70 -2.52 -1.94 -0.01
N THR A 71 -2.04 -0.73 0.32
CA THR A 71 -1.94 -0.28 1.70
C THR A 71 -2.92 0.86 1.90
N ILE A 72 -3.78 0.72 2.90
CA ILE A 72 -4.79 1.70 3.29
C ILE A 72 -4.29 2.39 4.54
N CYS A 73 -4.23 3.72 4.47
CA CYS A 73 -3.55 4.56 5.44
C CYS A 73 -4.39 5.78 5.78
N GLY A 74 -4.52 6.05 7.08
CA GLY A 74 -5.19 7.26 7.50
C GLY A 74 -5.31 7.33 9.00
N TRP A 75 -6.28 8.11 9.44
CA TRP A 75 -6.32 8.59 10.82
C TRP A 75 -7.69 8.39 11.39
N ASP A 76 -7.86 7.31 12.15
CA ASP A 76 -9.10 7.05 12.85
C ASP A 76 -9.25 8.00 14.06
N LYS A 77 -10.44 8.10 14.65
CA LYS A 77 -10.75 8.99 15.78
C LYS A 77 -9.79 8.87 16.98
N ARG A 78 -9.03 7.77 17.07
CA ARG A 78 -8.16 7.42 18.21
C ARG A 78 -6.68 7.37 17.87
N SER A 79 -6.29 7.05 16.63
CA SER A 79 -4.89 6.88 16.25
C SER A 79 -4.70 6.82 14.74
N PRO A 80 -3.51 7.16 14.23
CA PRO A 80 -3.12 6.77 12.88
C PRO A 80 -3.16 5.24 12.74
N SER A 81 -3.72 4.76 11.63
CA SER A 81 -3.90 3.36 11.33
C SER A 81 -3.38 3.02 9.94
N LEU A 82 -2.85 1.81 9.81
CA LEU A 82 -2.22 1.33 8.59
C LEU A 82 -2.57 -0.14 8.40
N TYR A 83 -3.16 -0.45 7.24
CA TYR A 83 -3.64 -1.78 6.88
C TYR A 83 -3.14 -2.19 5.51
N TYR A 84 -2.59 -3.40 5.41
CA TYR A 84 -2.30 -4.04 4.14
C TYR A 84 -3.45 -4.95 3.74
N VAL A 85 -3.87 -4.87 2.47
CA VAL A 85 -4.87 -5.76 1.87
C VAL A 85 -4.35 -6.33 0.55
N ASP A 86 -4.46 -7.64 0.39
CA ASP A 86 -4.02 -8.35 -0.83
C ASP A 86 -5.19 -8.92 -1.65
N SER A 87 -4.86 -9.51 -2.80
CA SER A 87 -5.78 -10.19 -3.71
C SER A 87 -6.43 -11.45 -3.14
N GLU A 88 -5.90 -12.00 -2.04
CA GLU A 88 -6.46 -13.17 -1.37
C GLU A 88 -7.55 -12.78 -0.35
N GLY A 89 -7.78 -11.47 -0.18
CA GLY A 89 -8.67 -10.92 0.85
C GLY A 89 -8.02 -10.88 2.24
N THR A 90 -6.71 -11.13 2.35
CA THR A 90 -5.98 -11.00 3.60
C THR A 90 -5.96 -9.53 4.01
N ARG A 91 -6.18 -9.27 5.30
CA ARG A 91 -6.09 -7.93 5.89
C ARG A 91 -5.18 -7.96 7.11
N ILE A 92 -4.08 -7.21 7.05
CA ILE A 92 -3.07 -7.18 8.10
C ILE A 92 -2.93 -5.75 8.63
N SER A 93 -2.98 -5.59 9.95
CA SER A 93 -2.64 -4.31 10.60
C SER A 93 -1.15 -4.29 10.91
N GLY A 94 -0.48 -3.15 10.68
CA GLY A 94 0.95 -3.04 10.93
C GLY A 94 1.39 -1.60 11.18
N ASN A 95 2.66 -1.43 11.51
CA ASN A 95 3.27 -0.11 11.69
C ASN A 95 4.00 0.36 10.44
N ALA A 96 4.48 -0.57 9.60
CA ALA A 96 5.17 -0.27 8.36
C ALA A 96 4.89 -1.36 7.32
N PHE A 97 4.66 -0.96 6.07
CA PHE A 97 4.50 -1.86 4.95
C PHE A 97 5.28 -1.33 3.74
N SER A 98 5.84 -2.26 2.96
CA SER A 98 6.31 -1.97 1.61
C SER A 98 5.76 -2.99 0.64
N VAL A 99 5.22 -2.49 -0.47
CA VAL A 99 4.49 -3.27 -1.47
C VAL A 99 5.03 -2.96 -2.86
N GLY A 100 5.04 -3.98 -3.72
CA GLY A 100 5.52 -3.89 -5.08
C GLY A 100 6.79 -4.69 -5.32
N SER A 101 7.25 -4.69 -6.56
CA SER A 101 8.36 -5.53 -7.00
C SER A 101 9.71 -5.11 -6.41
N GLY A 102 9.86 -3.87 -5.95
CA GLY A 102 11.07 -3.38 -5.26
C GLY A 102 10.92 -3.23 -3.74
N SER A 103 9.87 -3.82 -3.14
CA SER A 103 9.55 -3.64 -1.72
C SER A 103 10.66 -4.08 -0.77
N ILE A 104 11.37 -5.16 -1.10
CA ILE A 104 12.44 -5.70 -0.25
C ILE A 104 13.59 -4.70 -0.04
N ASN A 105 13.90 -3.89 -1.06
CA ASN A 105 14.92 -2.85 -0.96
C ASN A 105 14.47 -1.71 -0.04
N ALA A 106 13.17 -1.38 -0.09
CA ALA A 106 12.59 -0.35 0.77
C ALA A 106 12.54 -0.80 2.23
N TYR A 107 12.17 -2.06 2.52
CA TYR A 107 12.22 -2.62 3.87
C TYR A 107 13.62 -2.51 4.50
N GLY A 108 14.67 -2.90 3.78
CA GLY A 108 16.04 -2.86 4.32
C GLY A 108 16.53 -1.48 4.75
N VAL A 109 16.05 -0.40 4.11
CA VAL A 109 16.37 0.99 4.49
C VAL A 109 15.40 1.50 5.56
N MET A 110 14.11 1.22 5.39
CA MET A 110 13.05 1.64 6.31
C MET A 110 13.29 1.10 7.71
N ASP A 111 13.60 -0.20 7.84
CA ASP A 111 13.79 -0.84 9.14
C ASP A 111 15.02 -0.31 9.90
N ARG A 112 16.01 0.25 9.20
CA ARG A 112 17.19 0.86 9.83
C ARG A 112 16.93 2.28 10.34
N GLY A 113 16.04 3.02 9.70
CA GLY A 113 15.74 4.42 10.01
C GLY A 113 14.47 4.64 10.82
N TYR A 114 13.68 3.57 11.03
CA TYR A 114 12.40 3.64 11.72
C TYR A 114 12.58 3.59 13.24
N SER A 115 11.97 4.55 13.97
CA SER A 115 12.05 4.71 15.43
C SER A 115 10.69 5.01 16.05
#